data_AF-A0A662QQS4-F1
#
_entry.id   AF-A0A662QQS4-F1
#
_cell.length_a   1.000
_cell.length_b   1.000
_cell.length_c   1.000
_cell.angle_alpha   90.00
_cell.angle_beta   90.00
_cell.angle_gamma   90.00
#
_symmetry.space_group_name_H-M   'P 1'
#
loop_
_entity.id
_entity.type
_entity.pdbx_description
1 polymer ?
#
loop_
_entity_poly.entity_id
_entity_poly.type
_entity_poly.pdbx_seq_one_letter_code
_entity_poly.pdbx_strand_id
1 'polypeptide(L)'
;MGFFDKVKGMLEDFKREARRKEEDNMPSDDDSLKYKEVPGWLDSVSKPFLEGVNARLSEAMKSLESEKLQLEKDIASLSSAKIEESRDKRMERAVVNNRRALLSRLNVFCHNVRFPKDTGVTESSDSLYSVKKQMNSLMSDTTKNFYFVSSGISSHSEDVKKDLFEMSKIIDSTIKYVEPLKGKIKSIDDSHRVIEEINALFLKKKETNDDILSGNRKLKELRGSEKIIEKKLKAIEKGSDIKTLNDMNEEHEKIIRETNTVKIRIVQTVSPVSRALRKYSRVAQLGSKSEKRLLELYIEDPVAAVRRDDRMKLFGKVIGDVEMHVSRDSITLKDKLKIKTISALSRLKEGTKLSGLREKMLSLDSEEEALRAKIESDKTMKEKKELECEHAKLFSEIESQESDVSEGERSIRSMEQDIKSRMTILEGKLSGIGNYNVKIIY
;
A
#
# COMPACT_ATOMS: atom_id res chain seq x y z
N MET A 1 40.20 -53.58 30.24
CA MET A 1 40.06 -52.37 29.39
C MET A 1 38.60 -51.96 29.43
N GLY A 2 38.32 -50.78 29.96
CA GLY A 2 36.95 -50.37 30.32
C GLY A 2 36.14 -49.91 29.10
N PHE A 3 34.82 -50.02 29.18
CA PHE A 3 33.84 -49.52 28.20
C PHE A 3 34.17 -48.10 27.69
N PHE A 4 34.70 -47.23 28.56
CA PHE A 4 35.15 -45.88 28.21
C PHE A 4 36.32 -45.81 27.21
N ASP A 5 37.26 -46.76 27.22
CA ASP A 5 38.37 -46.79 26.26
C ASP A 5 37.89 -47.20 24.86
N LYS A 6 36.88 -48.09 24.81
CA LYS A 6 36.24 -48.53 23.57
C LYS A 6 35.38 -47.43 22.95
N VAL A 7 34.65 -46.67 23.78
CA VAL A 7 33.87 -45.49 23.37
C VAL A 7 34.78 -44.37 22.85
N LYS A 8 35.94 -44.14 23.49
CA LYS A 8 36.91 -43.15 23.03
C LYS A 8 37.56 -43.52 21.69
N GLY A 9 37.88 -44.80 21.48
CA GLY A 9 38.39 -45.31 20.20
C GLY A 9 37.39 -45.16 19.06
N MET A 10 36.13 -45.55 19.28
CA MET A 10 35.07 -45.41 18.27
C MET A 10 34.77 -43.95 17.92
N LEU A 11 34.90 -43.03 18.89
CA LEU A 11 34.74 -41.59 18.65
C LEU A 11 35.85 -41.01 17.77
N GLU A 12 37.09 -41.46 17.94
CA GLU A 12 38.23 -41.03 17.13
C GLU A 12 38.20 -41.63 15.72
N ASP A 13 37.77 -42.90 15.59
CA ASP A 13 37.60 -43.55 14.29
C ASP A 13 36.44 -42.92 13.49
N PHE A 14 35.31 -42.60 14.14
CA PHE A 14 34.19 -41.91 13.48
C PHE A 14 34.54 -40.49 13.06
N LYS A 15 35.32 -39.75 13.87
CA LYS A 15 35.85 -38.42 13.48
C LYS A 15 36.81 -38.52 12.29
N ARG A 16 37.61 -39.59 12.19
CA ARG A 16 38.50 -39.83 11.04
C ARG A 16 37.72 -40.18 9.78
N GLU A 17 36.71 -41.04 9.90
CA GLU A 17 35.84 -41.44 8.80
C GLU A 17 35.01 -40.26 8.27
N ALA A 18 34.51 -39.41 9.18
CA ALA A 18 33.82 -38.17 8.85
C ALA A 18 34.76 -37.18 8.16
N ARG A 19 35.99 -36.98 8.65
CA ARG A 19 36.98 -36.11 8.01
C ARG A 19 37.40 -36.60 6.62
N ARG A 20 37.56 -37.91 6.42
CA ARG A 20 37.88 -38.48 5.09
C ARG A 20 36.74 -38.33 4.09
N LYS A 21 35.49 -38.48 4.53
CA LYS A 21 34.31 -38.26 3.67
C LYS A 21 34.00 -36.78 3.43
N GLU A 22 34.44 -35.90 4.34
CA GLU A 22 34.47 -34.45 4.15
C GLU A 22 35.54 -34.06 3.10
N GLU A 23 36.75 -34.65 3.15
CA GLU A 23 37.84 -34.42 2.19
C GLU A 23 37.52 -34.88 0.75
N ASP A 24 36.85 -36.03 0.57
CA ASP A 24 36.56 -36.60 -0.76
C ASP A 24 35.40 -35.90 -1.52
N ASN A 25 34.60 -35.08 -0.84
CA ASN A 25 33.50 -34.30 -1.43
C ASN A 25 33.75 -32.78 -1.40
N MET A 26 35.00 -32.36 -1.12
CA MET A 26 35.41 -30.96 -1.12
C MET A 26 35.37 -30.38 -2.54
N PRO A 27 34.62 -29.29 -2.76
CA PRO A 27 35.01 -28.32 -3.76
C PRO A 27 36.19 -27.49 -3.18
N SER A 28 37.03 -26.93 -4.06
CA SER A 28 38.35 -26.36 -3.70
C SER A 28 38.26 -25.00 -2.99
N ASP A 29 39.31 -24.59 -2.27
CA ASP A 29 39.48 -23.38 -1.42
C ASP A 29 39.03 -21.97 -1.96
N ASP A 30 38.31 -21.87 -3.08
CA ASP A 30 37.81 -20.62 -3.70
C ASP A 30 36.29 -20.67 -4.02
N ASP A 31 35.52 -21.52 -3.33
CA ASP A 31 34.16 -21.86 -3.75
C ASP A 31 33.09 -20.80 -3.48
N SER A 32 32.85 -20.01 -4.50
CA SER A 32 31.57 -19.35 -4.68
C SER A 32 30.47 -20.37 -5.05
N LEU A 33 29.39 -20.43 -4.27
CA LEU A 33 28.21 -21.24 -4.57
C LEU A 33 27.19 -20.39 -5.33
N LYS A 34 26.63 -20.90 -6.44
CA LYS A 34 25.51 -20.20 -7.07
C LYS A 34 24.29 -20.31 -6.18
N TYR A 35 23.50 -19.23 -6.05
CA TYR A 35 22.31 -19.25 -5.19
C TYR A 35 21.37 -20.45 -5.47
N LYS A 36 21.22 -20.83 -6.75
CA LYS A 36 20.38 -21.97 -7.17
C LYS A 36 20.86 -23.32 -6.61
N GLU A 37 22.15 -23.44 -6.28
CA GLU A 37 22.77 -24.66 -5.75
C GLU A 37 22.72 -24.70 -4.22
N VAL A 38 22.52 -23.56 -3.56
CA VAL A 38 22.47 -23.42 -2.10
C VAL A 38 21.50 -24.40 -1.42
N PRO A 39 20.24 -24.58 -1.88
CA PRO A 39 19.32 -25.49 -1.20
C PRO A 39 19.80 -26.94 -1.26
N GLY A 40 20.31 -27.37 -2.42
CA GLY A 40 20.83 -28.73 -2.60
C GLY A 40 22.10 -29.00 -1.79
N TRP A 41 22.97 -28.00 -1.70
CA TRP A 41 24.17 -28.06 -0.86
C TRP A 41 23.83 -28.10 0.63
N LEU A 42 22.91 -27.24 1.09
CA LEU A 42 22.47 -27.22 2.48
C LEU A 42 21.93 -28.60 2.87
N ASP A 43 21.06 -29.16 2.03
CA ASP A 43 20.50 -30.49 2.23
C ASP A 43 21.54 -31.60 2.25
N SER A 44 22.58 -31.54 1.39
CA SER A 44 23.61 -32.59 1.34
C SER A 44 24.47 -32.60 2.60
N VAL A 45 24.74 -31.44 3.19
CA VAL A 45 25.52 -31.29 4.43
C VAL A 45 24.66 -31.52 5.67
N SER A 46 23.40 -31.06 5.66
CA SER A 46 22.54 -31.08 6.84
C SER A 46 21.84 -32.43 7.06
N LYS A 47 21.42 -33.14 6.00
CA LYS A 47 20.64 -34.37 6.14
C LYS A 47 21.38 -35.45 6.92
N PRO A 48 22.64 -35.83 6.58
CA PRO A 48 23.35 -36.87 7.33
C PRO A 48 23.54 -36.50 8.81
N PHE A 49 23.79 -35.22 9.08
CA PHE A 49 23.90 -34.69 10.44
C PHE A 49 22.59 -34.82 11.22
N LEU A 50 21.47 -34.35 10.65
CA LEU A 50 20.16 -34.41 11.29
C LEU A 50 19.69 -35.85 11.47
N GLU A 51 19.91 -36.73 10.49
CA GLU A 51 19.63 -38.16 10.58
C GLU A 51 20.41 -38.83 11.71
N GLY A 52 21.70 -38.51 11.86
CA GLY A 52 22.51 -39.02 12.95
C GLY A 52 22.01 -38.59 14.33
N VAL A 53 21.65 -37.31 14.49
CA VAL A 53 21.07 -36.79 15.74
C VAL A 53 19.71 -37.45 16.02
N ASN A 54 18.87 -37.58 15.00
CA ASN A 54 17.54 -38.17 15.13
C ASN A 54 17.61 -39.66 15.47
N ALA A 55 18.55 -40.40 14.87
CA ALA A 55 18.79 -41.80 15.18
C ALA A 55 19.19 -41.98 16.66
N ARG A 56 20.08 -41.12 17.17
CA ARG A 56 20.49 -41.17 18.57
C ARG A 56 19.35 -40.85 19.54
N LEU A 57 18.54 -39.84 19.22
CA LEU A 57 17.34 -39.50 19.99
C LEU A 57 16.33 -40.65 19.98
N SER A 58 16.09 -41.25 18.82
CA SER A 58 15.18 -42.38 18.66
C SER A 58 15.65 -43.62 19.42
N GLU A 59 16.95 -43.90 19.41
CA GLU A 59 17.56 -44.97 20.22
C GLU A 59 17.33 -44.71 21.72
N ALA A 60 17.61 -43.49 22.20
CA ALA A 60 17.38 -43.11 23.59
C ALA A 60 15.91 -43.25 24.00
N MET A 61 14.96 -42.83 23.16
CA MET A 61 13.53 -42.99 23.42
C MET A 61 13.11 -44.46 23.52
N LYS A 62 13.64 -45.33 22.64
CA LYS A 62 13.40 -46.77 22.70
C LYS A 62 13.97 -47.39 23.97
N SER A 63 15.18 -47.01 24.37
CA SER A 63 15.78 -47.46 25.62
C SER A 63 14.98 -47.00 26.83
N LEU A 64 14.51 -45.75 26.85
CA LEU A 64 13.68 -45.23 27.95
C LEU A 64 12.32 -45.92 28.06
N GLU A 65 11.69 -46.27 26.92
CA GLU A 65 10.47 -47.07 26.92
C GLU A 65 10.72 -48.47 27.52
N SER A 66 11.85 -49.10 27.17
CA SER A 66 12.25 -50.39 27.75
C SER A 66 12.49 -50.30 29.26
N GLU A 67 13.21 -49.29 29.73
CA GLU A 67 13.45 -49.07 31.16
C GLU A 67 12.16 -48.74 31.91
N LYS A 68 11.24 -47.98 31.29
CA LYS A 68 9.91 -47.74 31.86
C LYS A 68 9.12 -49.04 32.05
N LEU A 69 9.14 -49.94 31.07
CA LEU A 69 8.48 -51.24 31.19
C LEU A 69 9.11 -52.11 32.29
N GLN A 70 10.43 -52.00 32.50
CA GLN A 70 11.10 -52.69 33.61
C GLN A 70 10.70 -52.08 34.95
N LEU A 71 10.69 -50.75 35.06
CA LEU A 71 10.22 -50.02 36.24
C LEU A 71 8.78 -50.40 36.61
N GLU A 72 7.88 -50.55 35.64
CA GLU A 72 6.51 -51.00 35.88
C GLU A 72 6.44 -52.42 36.49
N LYS A 73 7.32 -53.33 36.07
CA LYS A 73 7.43 -54.68 36.68
C LYS A 73 7.96 -54.61 38.10
N ASP A 74 8.98 -53.80 38.34
CA ASP A 74 9.62 -53.71 39.67
C ASP A 74 8.73 -52.93 40.65
N ILE A 75 7.90 -51.99 40.18
CA ILE A 75 6.78 -51.41 40.94
C ILE A 75 5.78 -52.49 41.37
N ALA A 76 5.38 -53.40 40.46
CA ALA A 76 4.46 -54.48 40.79
C ALA A 76 5.07 -55.47 41.81
N SER A 77 6.36 -55.77 41.65
CA SER A 77 7.14 -56.57 42.59
C SER A 77 7.17 -55.92 43.98
N LEU A 78 7.52 -54.63 44.07
CA LEU A 78 7.53 -53.86 45.31
C LEU A 78 6.15 -53.82 46.02
N SER A 79 5.08 -53.76 45.23
CA SER A 79 3.70 -53.77 45.75
C SER A 79 3.35 -55.08 46.47
N SER A 80 3.80 -56.21 45.91
CA SER A 80 3.50 -57.56 46.42
C SER A 80 4.52 -58.10 47.42
N ALA A 81 5.65 -57.41 47.59
CA ALA A 81 6.73 -57.82 48.47
C ALA A 81 6.29 -57.92 49.95
N LYS A 82 6.79 -58.96 50.62
CA LYS A 82 6.61 -59.17 52.07
C LYS A 82 7.55 -58.24 52.83
N ILE A 83 7.03 -57.62 53.89
CA ILE A 83 7.83 -56.79 54.80
C ILE A 83 8.56 -57.72 55.76
N GLU A 84 9.87 -57.51 55.92
CA GLU A 84 10.66 -58.22 56.91
C GLU A 84 10.11 -57.96 58.32
N GLU A 85 9.87 -59.03 59.09
CA GLU A 85 9.31 -58.92 60.44
C GLU A 85 10.25 -58.11 61.35
N SER A 86 9.74 -57.01 61.89
CA SER A 86 10.51 -56.14 62.78
C SER A 86 10.02 -56.29 64.21
N ARG A 87 10.96 -56.22 65.17
CA ARG A 87 10.61 -56.14 66.60
C ARG A 87 9.85 -54.84 66.93
N ASP A 88 9.88 -53.83 66.06
CA ASP A 88 9.18 -52.55 66.20
C ASP A 88 7.99 -52.42 65.24
N LYS A 89 6.77 -52.62 65.77
CA LYS A 89 5.51 -52.45 65.03
C LYS A 89 5.29 -51.03 64.50
N ARG A 90 5.93 -50.00 65.09
CA ARG A 90 5.85 -48.62 64.59
C ARG A 90 6.63 -48.48 63.28
N MET A 91 7.78 -49.14 63.19
CA MET A 91 8.59 -49.18 61.96
C MET A 91 7.84 -49.89 60.84
N GLU A 92 7.20 -51.03 61.11
CA GLU A 92 6.40 -51.76 60.11
C GLU A 92 5.28 -50.89 59.52
N ARG A 93 4.54 -50.16 60.36
CA ARG A 93 3.50 -49.21 59.90
C ARG A 93 4.09 -48.08 59.06
N ALA A 94 5.27 -47.57 59.43
CA ALA A 94 5.96 -46.55 58.66
C ALA A 94 6.36 -47.06 57.27
N VAL A 95 6.91 -48.28 57.17
CA VAL A 95 7.23 -48.96 55.90
C VAL A 95 5.99 -49.08 55.02
N VAL A 96 4.86 -49.57 55.56
CA VAL A 96 3.59 -49.73 54.82
C VAL A 96 3.08 -48.41 54.25
N ASN A 97 3.03 -47.35 55.07
CA ASN A 97 2.51 -46.05 54.65
C ASN A 97 3.40 -45.39 53.60
N ASN A 98 4.73 -45.42 53.79
CA ASN A 98 5.68 -44.88 52.83
C ASN A 98 5.69 -45.69 51.52
N ARG A 99 5.53 -47.02 51.58
CA ARG A 99 5.36 -47.86 50.39
C ARG A 99 4.15 -47.44 49.58
N ARG A 100 2.99 -47.23 50.22
CA ARG A 100 1.77 -46.79 49.52
C ARG A 100 1.96 -45.43 48.82
N ALA A 101 2.57 -44.47 49.52
CA ALA A 101 2.85 -43.15 48.97
C ALA A 101 3.86 -43.22 47.80
N LEU A 102 4.90 -44.06 47.93
CA LEU A 102 5.89 -44.32 46.89
C LEU A 102 5.24 -44.90 45.63
N LEU A 103 4.49 -46.00 45.77
CA LEU A 103 3.80 -46.66 44.66
C LEU A 103 2.83 -45.71 43.95
N SER A 104 2.08 -44.90 44.69
CA SER A 104 1.18 -43.90 44.10
C SER A 104 1.93 -42.92 43.19
N ARG A 105 3.09 -42.41 43.63
CA ARG A 105 3.90 -41.46 42.85
C ARG A 105 4.60 -42.10 41.65
N LEU A 106 5.12 -43.32 41.83
CA LEU A 106 5.75 -44.08 40.75
C LEU A 106 4.74 -44.41 39.63
N ASN A 107 3.52 -44.85 39.99
CA ASN A 107 2.47 -45.12 39.00
C ASN A 107 2.05 -43.86 38.24
N VAL A 108 1.95 -42.71 38.92
CA VAL A 108 1.65 -41.43 38.27
C VAL A 108 2.76 -41.04 37.30
N PHE A 109 4.03 -41.23 37.67
CA PHE A 109 5.17 -40.99 36.79
C PHE A 109 5.12 -41.88 35.53
N CYS A 110 4.97 -43.20 35.69
CA CYS A 110 4.88 -44.12 34.55
C CYS A 110 3.69 -43.80 33.64
N HIS A 111 2.55 -43.39 34.21
CA HIS A 111 1.39 -43.02 33.41
C HIS A 111 1.59 -41.74 32.58
N ASN A 112 2.26 -40.74 33.17
CA ASN A 112 2.41 -39.42 32.55
C ASN A 112 3.58 -39.34 31.57
N VAL A 113 4.62 -40.15 31.77
CA VAL A 113 5.78 -40.19 30.88
C VAL A 113 5.42 -40.92 29.59
N ARG A 114 5.55 -40.20 28.48
CA ARG A 114 5.35 -40.71 27.12
C ARG A 114 6.60 -40.42 26.29
N PHE A 115 7.00 -41.39 25.49
CA PHE A 115 8.12 -41.26 24.57
C PHE A 115 7.58 -41.23 23.14
N PRO A 116 7.63 -40.07 22.46
CA PRO A 116 7.13 -39.97 21.09
C PRO A 116 7.94 -40.87 20.14
N LYS A 117 7.26 -41.38 19.11
CA LYS A 117 7.87 -42.13 18.01
C LYS A 117 7.86 -41.26 16.77
N ASP A 118 8.94 -41.29 16.02
CA ASP A 118 9.07 -40.66 14.70
C ASP A 118 8.84 -39.14 14.70
N THR A 119 9.25 -38.46 15.78
CA THR A 119 9.24 -37.00 15.89
C THR A 119 10.57 -36.38 15.47
N GLY A 120 10.54 -35.15 14.94
CA GLY A 120 11.74 -34.42 14.54
C GLY A 120 12.71 -34.15 15.71
N VAL A 121 13.92 -33.72 15.40
CA VAL A 121 15.00 -33.51 16.39
C VAL A 121 14.57 -32.58 17.54
N THR A 122 13.88 -31.49 17.23
CA THR A 122 13.42 -30.49 18.20
C THR A 122 12.39 -31.06 19.18
N GLU A 123 11.32 -31.66 18.66
CA GLU A 123 10.25 -32.26 19.47
C GLU A 123 10.74 -33.40 20.36
N SER A 124 11.64 -34.24 19.81
CA SER A 124 12.30 -35.32 20.55
C SER A 124 13.18 -34.77 21.67
N SER A 125 13.91 -33.67 21.44
CA SER A 125 14.71 -33.01 22.47
C SER A 125 13.85 -32.42 23.59
N ASP A 126 12.78 -31.70 23.24
CA ASP A 126 11.87 -31.09 24.22
C ASP A 126 11.18 -32.14 25.09
N SER A 127 10.82 -33.28 24.51
CA SER A 127 10.26 -34.42 25.23
C SER A 127 11.25 -34.98 26.26
N LEU A 128 12.53 -35.13 25.93
CA LEU A 128 13.55 -35.57 26.90
C LEU A 128 13.71 -34.59 28.06
N TYR A 129 13.70 -33.29 27.78
CA TYR A 129 13.76 -32.25 28.82
C TYR A 129 12.56 -32.30 29.76
N SER A 130 11.36 -32.53 29.22
CA SER A 130 10.14 -32.72 30.00
C SER A 130 10.25 -33.95 30.91
N VAL A 131 10.70 -35.09 30.38
CA VAL A 131 10.86 -36.33 31.18
C VAL A 131 11.91 -36.14 32.26
N LYS A 132 13.05 -35.48 31.97
CA LYS A 132 14.07 -35.14 32.97
C LYS A 132 13.48 -34.35 34.13
N LYS A 133 12.66 -33.34 33.84
CA LYS A 133 11.99 -32.52 34.86
C LYS A 133 11.04 -33.35 35.72
N GLN A 134 10.23 -34.20 35.09
CA GLN A 134 9.30 -35.09 35.80
C GLN A 134 10.05 -36.07 36.72
N MET A 135 11.15 -36.65 36.23
CA MET A 135 11.98 -37.60 36.98
C MET A 135 12.68 -36.92 38.17
N ASN A 136 13.21 -35.71 37.99
CA ASN A 136 13.80 -34.93 39.09
C ASN A 136 12.77 -34.64 40.19
N SER A 137 11.53 -34.29 39.82
CA SER A 137 10.44 -34.08 40.78
C SER A 137 10.12 -35.37 41.52
N LEU A 138 10.00 -36.49 40.81
CA LEU A 138 9.75 -37.81 41.40
C LEU A 138 10.82 -38.15 42.44
N MET A 139 12.10 -38.02 42.10
CA MET A 139 13.22 -38.36 42.99
C MET A 139 13.23 -37.48 44.25
N SER A 140 13.02 -36.17 44.09
CA SER A 140 12.91 -35.24 45.21
C SER A 140 11.78 -35.63 46.16
N ASP A 141 10.58 -35.88 45.62
CA ASP A 141 9.40 -36.15 46.43
C ASP A 141 9.47 -37.52 47.13
N THR A 142 10.11 -38.51 46.51
CA THR A 142 10.12 -39.90 46.98
C THR A 142 11.32 -40.28 47.84
N THR A 143 12.33 -39.41 47.98
CA THR A 143 13.57 -39.67 48.76
C THR A 143 13.28 -40.21 50.16
N LYS A 144 12.39 -39.55 50.91
CA LYS A 144 12.01 -39.98 52.27
C LYS A 144 11.26 -41.32 52.25
N ASN A 145 10.41 -41.55 51.26
CA ASN A 145 9.67 -42.80 51.16
C ASN A 145 10.61 -43.97 50.89
N PHE A 146 11.58 -43.80 49.99
CA PHE A 146 12.62 -44.79 49.73
C PHE A 146 13.40 -45.13 50.99
N TYR A 147 13.79 -44.16 51.81
CA TYR A 147 14.50 -44.42 53.07
C TYR A 147 13.75 -45.39 53.99
N PHE A 148 12.44 -45.17 54.20
CA PHE A 148 11.61 -46.06 55.04
C PHE A 148 11.29 -47.39 54.37
N VAL A 149 11.10 -47.42 53.05
CA VAL A 149 10.80 -48.68 52.35
C VAL A 149 12.03 -49.60 52.32
N SER A 150 13.21 -49.04 52.11
CA SER A 150 14.47 -49.79 52.10
C SER A 150 14.81 -50.46 53.44
N SER A 151 14.25 -49.98 54.57
CA SER A 151 14.50 -50.60 55.89
C SER A 151 13.66 -51.84 56.17
N GLY A 152 12.67 -52.17 55.34
CA GLY A 152 11.83 -53.37 55.51
C GLY A 152 11.64 -54.21 54.25
N ILE A 153 11.99 -53.68 53.06
CA ILE A 153 11.96 -54.37 51.77
C ILE A 153 13.12 -53.86 50.90
N SER A 154 14.35 -54.08 51.37
CA SER A 154 15.56 -53.49 50.77
C SER A 154 15.72 -53.84 49.29
N SER A 155 15.71 -55.13 48.93
CA SER A 155 15.96 -55.62 47.56
C SER A 155 15.03 -55.01 46.52
N HIS A 156 13.72 -55.05 46.74
CA HIS A 156 12.73 -54.57 45.78
C HIS A 156 12.74 -53.03 45.66
N SER A 157 13.13 -52.34 46.74
CA SER A 157 13.30 -50.89 46.71
C SER A 157 14.55 -50.45 45.96
N GLU A 158 15.61 -51.27 45.97
CA GLU A 158 16.83 -51.02 45.22
C GLU A 158 16.66 -51.29 43.73
N ASP A 159 15.87 -52.30 43.34
CA ASP A 159 15.54 -52.55 41.93
C ASP A 159 14.84 -51.34 41.30
N VAL A 160 13.82 -50.78 41.97
CA VAL A 160 13.15 -49.55 41.51
C VAL A 160 14.11 -48.35 41.42
N LYS A 161 15.01 -48.18 42.41
CA LYS A 161 16.02 -47.10 42.35
C LYS A 161 16.98 -47.28 41.19
N LYS A 162 17.36 -48.52 40.89
CA LYS A 162 18.26 -48.86 39.80
C LYS A 162 17.64 -48.52 38.44
N ASP A 163 16.38 -48.85 38.23
CA ASP A 163 15.68 -48.50 36.98
C ASP A 163 15.60 -46.98 36.79
N LEU A 164 15.21 -46.25 37.84
CA LEU A 164 15.19 -44.78 37.81
C LEU A 164 16.58 -44.18 37.55
N PHE A 165 17.64 -44.80 38.07
CA PHE A 165 19.01 -44.39 37.83
C PHE A 165 19.45 -44.64 36.39
N GLU A 166 19.13 -45.79 35.79
CA GLU A 166 19.44 -46.09 34.39
C GLU A 166 18.65 -45.17 33.45
N MET A 167 17.36 -44.89 33.72
CA MET A 167 16.60 -43.86 33.00
C MET A 167 17.28 -42.49 33.06
N SER A 168 17.72 -42.05 34.26
CA SER A 168 18.42 -40.78 34.43
C SER A 168 19.69 -40.70 33.61
N LYS A 169 20.48 -41.76 33.62
CA LYS A 169 21.74 -41.86 32.88
C LYS A 169 21.52 -41.81 31.37
N ILE A 170 20.49 -42.47 30.84
CA ILE A 170 20.12 -42.37 29.42
C ILE A 170 19.76 -40.93 29.07
N ILE A 171 18.89 -40.29 29.87
CA ILE A 171 18.45 -38.91 29.69
C ILE A 171 19.65 -37.94 29.71
N ASP A 172 20.49 -38.03 30.73
CA ASP A 172 21.64 -37.13 30.90
C ASP A 172 22.68 -37.30 29.80
N SER A 173 22.95 -38.55 29.40
CA SER A 173 23.88 -38.84 28.30
C SER A 173 23.37 -38.29 26.97
N THR A 174 22.06 -38.40 26.72
CA THR A 174 21.43 -37.92 25.48
C THR A 174 21.37 -36.40 25.44
N ILE A 175 20.99 -35.76 26.55
CA ILE A 175 21.00 -34.30 26.67
C ILE A 175 22.42 -33.74 26.48
N LYS A 176 23.43 -34.35 27.12
CA LYS A 176 24.83 -33.94 26.96
C LYS A 176 25.32 -34.05 25.52
N TYR A 177 24.76 -34.99 24.75
CA TYR A 177 25.05 -35.15 23.32
C TYR A 177 24.34 -34.09 22.46
N VAL A 178 23.06 -33.80 22.71
CA VAL A 178 22.25 -32.90 21.88
C VAL A 178 22.51 -31.42 22.18
N GLU A 179 22.79 -31.05 23.44
CA GLU A 179 22.88 -29.65 23.85
C GLU A 179 23.90 -28.83 23.05
N PRO A 180 25.13 -29.31 22.79
CA PRO A 180 26.09 -28.58 21.96
C PRO A 180 25.66 -28.44 20.49
N LEU A 181 24.73 -29.27 20.02
CA LEU A 181 24.29 -29.32 18.63
C LEU A 181 23.10 -28.41 18.33
N LYS A 182 22.40 -27.92 19.36
CA LYS A 182 21.21 -27.05 19.22
C LYS A 182 21.45 -25.82 18.35
N GLY A 183 22.61 -25.18 18.50
CA GLY A 183 22.98 -24.01 17.69
C GLY A 183 23.06 -24.33 16.20
N LYS A 184 23.66 -25.48 15.85
CA LYS A 184 23.78 -25.95 14.46
C LYS A 184 22.42 -26.34 13.88
N ILE A 185 21.59 -27.07 14.64
CA ILE A 185 20.22 -27.44 14.23
C ILE A 185 19.39 -26.18 13.92
N LYS A 186 19.37 -25.22 14.84
CA LYS A 186 18.67 -23.95 14.63
C LYS A 186 19.19 -23.17 13.41
N SER A 187 20.51 -23.18 13.19
CA SER A 187 21.11 -22.52 12.03
C SER A 187 20.67 -23.15 10.71
N ILE A 188 20.54 -24.47 10.66
CA ILE A 188 20.01 -25.19 9.50
C ILE A 188 18.56 -24.75 9.23
N ASP A 189 17.68 -24.84 10.23
CA ASP A 189 16.26 -24.47 10.08
C ASP A 189 16.08 -23.00 9.65
N ASP A 190 16.82 -22.08 10.28
CA ASP A 190 16.81 -20.67 9.90
C ASP A 190 17.34 -20.45 8.47
N SER A 191 18.29 -21.26 8.00
CA SER A 191 18.84 -21.14 6.64
C SER A 191 17.81 -21.55 5.60
N HIS A 192 17.07 -22.64 5.83
CA HIS A 192 15.93 -23.03 4.98
C HIS A 192 14.89 -21.91 4.91
N ARG A 193 14.52 -21.29 6.05
CA ARG A 193 13.60 -20.15 6.06
C ARG A 193 14.10 -18.96 5.25
N VAL A 194 15.38 -18.59 5.40
CA VAL A 194 15.96 -17.47 4.64
C VAL A 194 15.95 -17.75 3.12
N ILE A 195 16.23 -19.00 2.71
CA ILE A 195 16.14 -19.44 1.30
C ILE A 195 14.71 -19.27 0.77
N GLU A 196 13.69 -19.69 1.53
CA GLU A 196 12.28 -19.52 1.14
C GLU A 196 11.92 -18.05 0.95
N GLU A 197 12.34 -17.20 1.87
CA GLU A 197 12.08 -15.76 1.81
C GLU A 197 12.78 -15.10 0.61
N ILE A 198 14.02 -15.51 0.28
CA ILE A 198 14.72 -15.04 -0.92
C ILE A 198 14.00 -15.52 -2.19
N ASN A 199 13.54 -16.77 -2.24
CA ASN A 199 12.78 -17.30 -3.37
C ASN A 199 11.48 -16.54 -3.60
N ALA A 200 10.77 -16.18 -2.53
CA ALA A 200 9.57 -15.34 -2.61
C ALA A 200 9.88 -13.96 -3.20
N LEU A 201 11.01 -13.34 -2.81
CA LEU A 201 11.46 -12.07 -3.39
C LEU A 201 11.81 -12.21 -4.88
N PHE A 202 12.45 -13.30 -5.30
CA PHE A 202 12.72 -13.55 -6.72
C PHE A 202 11.44 -13.68 -7.55
N LEU A 203 10.43 -14.37 -7.03
CA LEU A 203 9.14 -14.51 -7.70
C LEU A 203 8.46 -13.14 -7.85
N LYS A 204 8.36 -12.38 -6.76
CA LYS A 204 7.75 -11.04 -6.77
C LYS A 204 8.49 -10.05 -7.67
N LYS A 205 9.83 -10.11 -7.69
CA LYS A 205 10.66 -9.32 -8.60
C LYS A 205 10.34 -9.65 -10.06
N LYS A 206 10.17 -10.92 -10.41
CA LYS A 206 9.79 -11.35 -11.75
C LYS A 206 8.42 -10.80 -12.15
N GLU A 207 7.41 -10.96 -11.29
CA GLU A 207 6.06 -10.42 -11.51
C GLU A 207 6.09 -8.90 -11.75
N THR A 208 6.79 -8.16 -10.88
CA THR A 208 6.94 -6.70 -11.00
C THR A 208 7.64 -6.32 -12.31
N ASN A 209 8.62 -7.11 -12.76
CA ASN A 209 9.31 -6.86 -14.01
C ASN A 209 8.41 -7.12 -15.23
N ASP A 210 7.55 -8.13 -15.17
CA ASP A 210 6.54 -8.40 -16.20
C ASP A 210 5.52 -7.25 -16.29
N ASP A 211 5.11 -6.69 -15.13
CA ASP A 211 4.24 -5.52 -15.05
C ASP A 211 4.89 -4.27 -15.66
N ILE A 212 6.17 -4.01 -15.36
CA ILE A 212 6.94 -2.92 -15.96
C ILE A 212 7.05 -3.07 -17.48
N LEU A 213 7.30 -4.29 -17.97
CA LEU A 213 7.36 -4.55 -19.41
C LEU A 213 6.01 -4.31 -20.09
N SER A 214 4.91 -4.72 -19.45
CA SER A 214 3.55 -4.43 -19.91
C SER A 214 3.26 -2.93 -19.92
N GLY A 215 3.58 -2.23 -18.83
CA GLY A 215 3.42 -0.77 -18.71
C GLY A 215 4.21 -0.01 -19.76
N ASN A 216 5.45 -0.42 -20.05
CA ASN A 216 6.27 0.18 -21.10
C ASN A 216 5.70 -0.04 -22.52
N ARG A 217 5.08 -1.18 -22.79
CA ARG A 217 4.37 -1.42 -24.06
C ARG A 217 3.18 -0.48 -24.18
N LYS A 218 2.38 -0.35 -23.12
CA LYS A 218 1.24 0.57 -23.08
C LYS A 218 1.68 2.03 -23.27
N LEU A 219 2.76 2.46 -22.62
CA LEU A 219 3.34 3.80 -22.83
C LEU A 219 3.72 4.05 -24.29
N LYS A 220 4.31 3.05 -24.96
CA LYS A 220 4.67 3.16 -26.37
C LYS A 220 3.43 3.34 -27.26
N GLU A 221 2.35 2.64 -26.96
CA GLU A 221 1.07 2.76 -27.66
C GLU A 221 0.44 4.15 -27.42
N LEU A 222 0.35 4.58 -26.16
CA LEU A 222 -0.20 5.89 -25.78
C LEU A 222 0.56 7.05 -26.44
N ARG A 223 1.90 7.03 -26.39
CA ARG A 223 2.75 8.03 -27.08
C ARG A 223 2.61 7.97 -28.60
N GLY A 224 2.27 6.80 -29.16
CA GLY A 224 1.92 6.65 -30.57
C GLY A 224 0.62 7.39 -30.90
N SER A 225 -0.42 7.19 -30.09
CA SER A 225 -1.71 7.87 -30.21
C SER A 225 -1.58 9.38 -30.02
N GLU A 226 -0.83 9.83 -29.01
CA GLU A 226 -0.55 11.24 -28.76
C GLU A 226 0.04 11.92 -30.00
N LYS A 227 1.08 11.33 -30.61
CA LYS A 227 1.68 11.84 -31.85
C LYS A 227 0.71 11.90 -33.02
N ILE A 228 -0.27 10.99 -33.10
CA ILE A 228 -1.32 11.04 -34.13
C ILE A 228 -2.23 12.24 -33.88
N ILE A 229 -2.66 12.47 -32.65
CA ILE A 229 -3.49 13.61 -32.27
C ILE A 229 -2.75 14.93 -32.49
N GLU A 230 -1.50 15.04 -32.06
CA GLU A 230 -0.67 16.23 -32.31
C GLU A 230 -0.56 16.55 -33.80
N LYS A 231 -0.41 15.53 -34.65
CA LYS A 231 -0.39 15.71 -36.11
C LYS A 231 -1.72 16.21 -36.65
N LYS A 232 -2.85 15.68 -36.15
CA LYS A 232 -4.19 16.15 -36.53
C LYS A 232 -4.41 17.60 -36.10
N LEU A 233 -4.07 17.96 -34.87
CA LEU A 233 -4.14 19.34 -34.37
C LEU A 233 -3.30 20.29 -35.23
N LYS A 234 -2.04 19.93 -35.53
CA LYS A 234 -1.16 20.72 -36.42
C LYS A 234 -1.72 20.84 -37.85
N ALA A 235 -2.42 19.82 -38.35
CA ALA A 235 -3.05 19.87 -39.67
C ALA A 235 -4.23 20.85 -39.68
N ILE A 236 -5.06 20.85 -38.61
CA ILE A 236 -6.15 21.81 -38.43
C ILE A 236 -5.59 23.24 -38.37
N GLU A 237 -4.53 23.47 -37.59
CA GLU A 237 -3.89 24.79 -37.45
C GLU A 237 -3.32 25.35 -38.76
N LYS A 238 -2.97 24.48 -39.71
CA LYS A 238 -2.46 24.87 -41.03
C LYS A 238 -3.54 24.90 -42.11
N GLY A 239 -4.76 24.46 -41.81
CA GLY A 239 -5.86 24.39 -42.75
C GLY A 239 -6.40 25.76 -43.16
N SER A 240 -7.03 25.85 -44.33
CA SER A 240 -7.78 27.04 -44.75
C SER A 240 -8.96 27.36 -43.81
N ASP A 241 -9.53 26.31 -43.22
CA ASP A 241 -10.78 26.42 -42.47
C ASP A 241 -10.56 27.10 -41.12
N ILE A 242 -9.40 26.87 -40.47
CA ILE A 242 -9.04 27.60 -39.25
C ILE A 242 -8.76 29.07 -39.52
N LYS A 243 -8.21 29.40 -40.71
CA LYS A 243 -8.03 30.79 -41.12
C LYS A 243 -9.38 31.48 -41.26
N THR A 244 -10.33 30.82 -41.89
CA THR A 244 -11.71 31.31 -42.02
C THR A 244 -12.37 31.49 -40.65
N LEU A 245 -12.16 30.55 -39.73
CA LEU A 245 -12.65 30.66 -38.35
C LEU A 245 -11.99 31.82 -37.59
N ASN A 246 -10.69 32.04 -37.78
CA ASN A 246 -9.97 33.17 -37.19
C ASN A 246 -10.47 34.50 -37.74
N ASP A 247 -10.66 34.61 -39.05
CA ASP A 247 -11.23 35.79 -39.70
C ASP A 247 -12.64 36.08 -39.17
N MET A 248 -13.46 35.03 -38.95
CA MET A 248 -14.79 35.15 -38.33
C MET A 248 -14.71 35.62 -36.87
N ASN A 249 -13.75 35.14 -36.08
CA ASN A 249 -13.53 35.61 -34.70
C ASN A 249 -13.06 37.08 -34.67
N GLU A 250 -12.18 37.48 -35.59
CA GLU A 250 -11.73 38.87 -35.72
C GLU A 250 -12.87 39.81 -36.11
N GLU A 251 -13.73 39.40 -37.05
CA GLU A 251 -14.91 40.19 -37.43
C GLU A 251 -15.92 40.27 -36.27
N HIS A 252 -16.08 39.20 -35.49
CA HIS A 252 -16.92 39.21 -34.29
C HIS A 252 -16.41 40.24 -33.26
N GLU A 253 -15.11 40.27 -32.98
CA GLU A 253 -14.49 41.28 -32.11
C GLU A 253 -14.60 42.70 -32.68
N LYS A 254 -14.59 42.86 -34.00
CA LYS A 254 -14.84 44.15 -34.65
C LYS A 254 -16.29 44.60 -34.45
N ILE A 255 -17.27 43.72 -34.64
CA ILE A 255 -18.69 44.01 -34.39
C ILE A 255 -18.90 44.42 -32.94
N ILE A 256 -18.33 43.70 -31.96
CA ILE A 256 -18.42 44.06 -30.54
C ILE A 256 -17.88 45.48 -30.27
N ARG A 257 -16.72 45.81 -30.84
CA ARG A 257 -16.11 47.16 -30.71
C ARG A 257 -16.98 48.24 -31.36
N GLU A 258 -17.56 47.96 -32.52
CA GLU A 258 -18.48 48.88 -33.19
C GLU A 258 -19.76 49.08 -32.38
N THR A 259 -20.36 48.01 -31.85
CA THR A 259 -21.53 48.04 -30.98
C THR A 259 -21.27 48.90 -29.76
N ASN A 260 -20.12 48.73 -29.10
CA ASN A 260 -19.72 49.57 -27.96
C ASN A 260 -19.55 51.04 -28.35
N THR A 261 -18.99 51.31 -29.53
CA THR A 261 -18.87 52.68 -30.05
C THR A 261 -20.25 53.32 -30.26
N VAL A 262 -21.20 52.58 -30.81
CA VAL A 262 -22.59 53.04 -31.01
C VAL A 262 -23.27 53.31 -29.66
N LYS A 263 -23.12 52.40 -28.68
CA LYS A 263 -23.64 52.58 -27.31
C LYS A 263 -23.10 53.87 -26.67
N ILE A 264 -21.79 54.13 -26.78
CA ILE A 264 -21.17 55.37 -26.28
C ILE A 264 -21.76 56.59 -26.98
N ARG A 265 -21.91 56.55 -28.31
CA ARG A 265 -22.50 57.65 -29.09
C ARG A 265 -23.94 57.94 -28.68
N ILE A 266 -24.74 56.91 -28.39
CA ILE A 266 -26.11 57.08 -27.87
C ILE A 266 -26.10 57.84 -26.54
N VAL A 267 -25.26 57.42 -25.59
CA VAL A 267 -25.12 58.09 -24.29
C VAL A 267 -24.66 59.54 -24.46
N GLN A 268 -23.67 59.79 -25.31
CA GLN A 268 -23.18 61.14 -25.62
C GLN A 268 -24.24 62.03 -26.28
N THR A 269 -25.12 61.44 -27.07
CA THR A 269 -26.21 62.14 -27.76
C THR A 269 -27.31 62.57 -26.78
N VAL A 270 -27.63 61.72 -25.78
CA VAL A 270 -28.68 61.99 -24.78
C VAL A 270 -28.18 62.79 -23.57
N SER A 271 -26.90 62.65 -23.20
CA SER A 271 -26.31 63.28 -22.01
C SER A 271 -26.55 64.80 -21.88
N PRO A 272 -26.42 65.63 -22.95
CA PRO A 272 -26.64 67.08 -22.88
C PRO A 272 -28.05 67.50 -22.44
N VAL A 273 -29.05 66.63 -22.63
CA VAL A 273 -30.45 66.88 -22.27
C VAL A 273 -30.90 66.09 -21.03
N SER A 274 -30.07 65.20 -20.50
CA SER A 274 -30.40 64.33 -19.35
C SER A 274 -30.90 65.08 -18.10
N ARG A 275 -30.35 66.27 -17.81
CA ARG A 275 -30.78 67.10 -16.69
C ARG A 275 -32.15 67.73 -16.94
N ALA A 276 -32.44 68.11 -18.18
CA ALA A 276 -33.73 68.65 -18.56
C ALA A 276 -34.80 67.57 -18.55
N LEU A 277 -34.50 66.38 -19.08
CA LEU A 277 -35.34 65.18 -18.99
C LEU A 277 -35.67 64.83 -17.53
N ARG A 278 -34.69 64.86 -16.62
CA ARG A 278 -34.89 64.64 -15.17
C ARG A 278 -35.77 65.66 -14.47
N LYS A 279 -35.78 66.90 -14.94
CA LYS A 279 -36.65 67.94 -14.38
C LYS A 279 -38.05 67.86 -15.00
N TYR A 280 -38.12 67.58 -16.29
CA TYR A 280 -39.37 67.34 -17.01
C TYR A 280 -40.12 66.16 -16.40
N SER A 281 -39.45 65.05 -16.05
CA SER A 281 -40.10 63.90 -15.42
C SER A 281 -40.79 64.21 -14.09
N ARG A 282 -40.43 65.31 -13.41
CA ARG A 282 -41.05 65.75 -12.15
C ARG A 282 -42.24 66.70 -12.33
N VAL A 283 -42.34 67.35 -13.49
CA VAL A 283 -43.33 68.41 -13.78
C VAL A 283 -44.36 67.93 -14.81
N ALA A 284 -43.98 66.99 -15.66
CA ALA A 284 -44.82 66.49 -16.75
C ALA A 284 -45.96 65.61 -16.23
N GLN A 285 -47.20 65.96 -16.61
CA GLN A 285 -48.34 65.05 -16.54
C GLN A 285 -48.31 64.11 -17.76
N LEU A 286 -47.36 63.16 -17.77
CA LEU A 286 -47.30 62.15 -18.84
C LEU A 286 -48.56 61.26 -18.79
N GLY A 287 -49.20 61.08 -19.94
CA GLY A 287 -50.52 60.47 -20.07
C GLY A 287 -50.56 58.98 -19.77
N SER A 288 -49.55 58.21 -20.18
CA SER A 288 -49.52 56.75 -19.98
C SER A 288 -48.35 56.25 -19.13
N LYS A 289 -48.54 55.11 -18.46
CA LYS A 289 -47.52 54.44 -17.63
C LYS A 289 -46.30 53.99 -18.44
N SER A 290 -46.49 53.64 -19.71
CA SER A 290 -45.42 53.27 -20.65
C SER A 290 -44.55 54.47 -21.02
N GLU A 291 -45.14 55.64 -21.24
CA GLU A 291 -44.40 56.88 -21.53
C GLU A 291 -43.52 57.31 -20.36
N LYS A 292 -44.05 57.23 -19.13
CA LYS A 292 -43.29 57.50 -17.90
C LYS A 292 -42.07 56.59 -17.76
N ARG A 293 -42.28 55.28 -17.92
CA ARG A 293 -41.22 54.26 -17.81
C ARG A 293 -40.13 54.43 -18.86
N LEU A 294 -40.50 54.77 -20.09
CA LEU A 294 -39.52 54.93 -21.16
C LEU A 294 -38.75 56.26 -21.02
N LEU A 295 -39.37 57.33 -20.49
CA LEU A 295 -38.64 58.55 -20.09
C LEU A 295 -37.65 58.27 -18.96
N GLU A 296 -38.05 57.54 -17.92
CA GLU A 296 -37.15 57.09 -16.84
C GLU A 296 -35.98 56.28 -17.41
N LEU A 297 -36.25 55.41 -18.38
CA LEU A 297 -35.22 54.63 -19.05
C LEU A 297 -34.26 55.53 -19.85
N TYR A 298 -34.74 56.55 -20.57
CA TYR A 298 -33.85 57.53 -21.25
C TYR A 298 -32.95 58.32 -20.29
N ILE A 299 -33.34 58.42 -19.01
CA ILE A 299 -32.56 59.10 -17.97
C ILE A 299 -31.50 58.18 -17.37
N GLU A 300 -31.88 56.92 -17.10
CA GLU A 300 -31.05 55.94 -16.39
C GLU A 300 -30.15 55.13 -17.33
N ASP A 301 -30.72 54.63 -18.44
CA ASP A 301 -30.03 53.86 -19.47
C ASP A 301 -30.51 54.28 -20.89
N PRO A 302 -29.86 55.32 -21.45
CA PRO A 302 -30.18 55.81 -22.80
C PRO A 302 -30.07 54.73 -23.88
N VAL A 303 -29.21 53.73 -23.71
CA VAL A 303 -29.00 52.65 -24.70
C VAL A 303 -30.20 51.72 -24.71
N ALA A 304 -30.63 51.23 -23.54
CA ALA A 304 -31.82 50.40 -23.43
C ALA A 304 -33.09 51.14 -23.85
N ALA A 305 -33.17 52.45 -23.59
CA ALA A 305 -34.28 53.29 -24.03
C ALA A 305 -34.38 53.39 -25.55
N VAL A 306 -33.27 53.72 -26.22
CA VAL A 306 -33.20 53.78 -27.69
C VAL A 306 -33.53 52.43 -28.33
N ARG A 307 -33.11 51.32 -27.72
CA ARG A 307 -33.43 49.97 -28.21
C ARG A 307 -34.95 49.71 -28.21
N ARG A 308 -35.66 50.14 -27.17
CA ARG A 308 -37.09 49.85 -26.95
C ARG A 308 -38.06 50.85 -27.60
N ASP A 309 -37.62 52.07 -27.86
CA ASP A 309 -38.47 53.12 -28.42
C ASP A 309 -38.64 52.97 -29.94
N ASP A 310 -39.72 52.31 -30.35
CA ASP A 310 -39.99 52.02 -31.76
C ASP A 310 -40.14 53.31 -32.59
N ARG A 311 -39.31 53.41 -33.65
CA ARG A 311 -39.18 54.59 -34.53
C ARG A 311 -38.97 55.92 -33.79
N MET A 312 -38.40 55.90 -32.57
CA MET A 312 -38.16 57.10 -31.74
C MET A 312 -39.42 57.95 -31.49
N LYS A 313 -40.62 57.34 -31.55
CA LYS A 313 -41.89 58.05 -31.45
C LYS A 313 -42.04 58.76 -30.12
N LEU A 314 -41.65 58.11 -29.02
CA LEU A 314 -41.78 58.71 -27.71
C LEU A 314 -40.71 59.77 -27.48
N PHE A 315 -39.46 59.48 -27.83
CA PHE A 315 -38.38 60.43 -27.68
C PHE A 315 -38.66 61.72 -28.44
N GLY A 316 -39.15 61.64 -29.69
CA GLY A 316 -39.54 62.83 -30.46
C GLY A 316 -40.61 63.69 -29.78
N LYS A 317 -41.64 63.05 -29.21
CA LYS A 317 -42.69 63.72 -28.44
C LYS A 317 -42.14 64.38 -27.17
N VAL A 318 -41.40 63.62 -26.37
CA VAL A 318 -40.81 64.07 -25.10
C VAL A 318 -39.81 65.22 -25.30
N ILE A 319 -38.97 65.15 -26.34
CA ILE A 319 -38.01 66.21 -26.66
C ILE A 319 -38.73 67.52 -27.02
N GLY A 320 -39.82 67.44 -27.78
CA GLY A 320 -40.65 68.60 -28.09
C GLY A 320 -41.30 69.23 -26.85
N ASP A 321 -41.83 68.41 -25.94
CA ASP A 321 -42.41 68.89 -24.69
C ASP A 321 -41.36 69.51 -23.76
N VAL A 322 -40.19 68.87 -23.64
CA VAL A 322 -39.08 69.39 -22.83
C VAL A 322 -38.60 70.73 -23.37
N GLU A 323 -38.48 70.90 -24.69
CA GLU A 323 -38.11 72.16 -25.33
C GLU A 323 -39.12 73.28 -25.01
N MET A 324 -40.43 72.96 -25.07
CA MET A 324 -41.51 73.88 -24.70
C MET A 324 -41.42 74.29 -23.23
N HIS A 325 -41.21 73.33 -22.33
CA HIS A 325 -41.15 73.56 -20.89
C HIS A 325 -39.89 74.32 -20.45
N VAL A 326 -38.75 74.08 -21.11
CA VAL A 326 -37.52 74.86 -20.92
C VAL A 326 -37.70 76.28 -21.47
N SER A 327 -38.38 76.46 -22.60
CA SER A 327 -38.60 77.79 -23.21
C SER A 327 -39.57 78.67 -22.41
N ARG A 328 -40.58 78.06 -21.75
CA ARG A 328 -41.58 78.75 -20.91
C ARG A 328 -41.14 78.95 -19.45
N ASP A 329 -39.87 78.70 -19.12
CA ASP A 329 -39.32 78.77 -17.75
C ASP A 329 -40.01 77.89 -16.69
N SER A 330 -40.85 76.95 -17.13
CA SER A 330 -41.48 75.95 -16.26
C SER A 330 -40.51 74.87 -15.74
N ILE A 331 -39.31 74.78 -16.33
CA ILE A 331 -38.18 73.99 -15.83
C ILE A 331 -37.00 74.92 -15.57
N THR A 332 -36.66 75.15 -14.29
CA THR A 332 -35.58 76.07 -13.92
C THR A 332 -34.21 75.51 -14.33
N LEU A 333 -33.54 76.07 -15.33
CA LEU A 333 -32.14 75.79 -15.67
C LEU A 333 -31.32 77.08 -15.54
N LYS A 334 -30.03 77.01 -15.20
CA LYS A 334 -29.15 78.19 -15.23
C LYS A 334 -29.07 78.70 -16.68
N ASP A 335 -29.02 80.01 -16.93
CA ASP A 335 -29.11 80.60 -18.28
C ASP A 335 -28.14 79.99 -19.30
N LYS A 336 -26.87 79.81 -18.92
CA LYS A 336 -25.84 79.16 -19.75
C LYS A 336 -26.15 77.69 -20.09
N LEU A 337 -26.84 76.99 -19.19
CA LEU A 337 -27.31 75.62 -19.40
C LEU A 337 -28.60 75.58 -20.22
N LYS A 338 -29.51 76.54 -20.03
CA LYS A 338 -30.76 76.69 -20.80
C LYS A 338 -30.47 76.81 -22.29
N ILE A 339 -29.55 77.70 -22.68
CA ILE A 339 -29.14 77.91 -24.09
C ILE A 339 -28.53 76.62 -24.67
N LYS A 340 -27.64 75.95 -23.94
CA LYS A 340 -27.01 74.69 -24.37
C LYS A 340 -28.02 73.55 -24.52
N THR A 341 -28.96 73.44 -23.59
CA THR A 341 -30.03 72.43 -23.62
C THR A 341 -30.99 72.68 -24.77
N ILE A 342 -31.43 73.91 -25.03
CA ILE A 342 -32.29 74.24 -26.17
C ILE A 342 -31.58 73.87 -27.49
N SER A 343 -30.32 74.30 -27.66
CA SER A 343 -29.53 73.93 -28.84
C SER A 343 -29.37 72.41 -29.03
N ALA A 344 -29.18 71.67 -27.93
CA ALA A 344 -29.12 70.21 -27.96
C ALA A 344 -30.47 69.56 -28.28
N LEU A 345 -31.58 70.08 -27.75
CA LEU A 345 -32.94 69.61 -28.04
C LEU A 345 -33.29 69.83 -29.51
N SER A 346 -33.00 71.00 -30.07
CA SER A 346 -33.25 71.26 -31.50
C SER A 346 -32.44 70.31 -32.40
N ARG A 347 -31.18 70.02 -32.06
CA ARG A 347 -30.34 69.02 -32.76
C ARG A 347 -30.85 67.59 -32.62
N LEU A 348 -31.51 67.25 -31.52
CA LEU A 348 -32.14 65.94 -31.30
C LEU A 348 -33.48 65.81 -32.04
N LYS A 349 -34.20 66.92 -32.19
CA LYS A 349 -35.48 67.03 -32.88
C LYS A 349 -35.38 66.84 -34.39
N GLU A 350 -34.22 67.16 -34.97
CA GLU A 350 -33.87 66.79 -36.35
C GLU A 350 -33.89 65.25 -36.57
N GLY A 351 -33.92 64.44 -35.50
CA GLY A 351 -34.35 63.03 -35.47
C GLY A 351 -33.36 62.03 -36.09
N THR A 352 -32.61 62.44 -37.11
CA THR A 352 -31.76 61.59 -37.96
C THR A 352 -30.59 60.93 -37.23
N LYS A 353 -30.07 61.56 -36.17
CA LYS A 353 -28.87 61.05 -35.46
C LYS A 353 -29.18 59.89 -34.52
N LEU A 354 -30.23 59.98 -33.71
CA LEU A 354 -30.55 58.94 -32.73
C LEU A 354 -31.24 57.74 -33.38
N SER A 355 -32.10 57.98 -34.38
CA SER A 355 -32.69 56.91 -35.19
C SER A 355 -31.63 56.13 -35.96
N GLY A 356 -30.66 56.81 -36.59
CA GLY A 356 -29.56 56.17 -37.29
C GLY A 356 -28.64 55.36 -36.35
N LEU A 357 -28.41 55.84 -35.12
CA LEU A 357 -27.69 55.06 -34.10
C LEU A 357 -28.47 53.82 -33.64
N ARG A 358 -29.80 53.89 -33.54
CA ARG A 358 -30.65 52.74 -33.23
C ARG A 358 -30.58 51.68 -34.33
N GLU A 359 -30.78 52.09 -35.57
CA GLU A 359 -30.75 51.18 -36.72
C GLU A 359 -29.39 50.50 -36.83
N LYS A 360 -28.29 51.27 -36.68
CA LYS A 360 -26.95 50.69 -36.66
C LYS A 360 -26.76 49.70 -35.50
N MET A 361 -27.23 50.01 -34.30
CA MET A 361 -27.14 49.09 -33.15
C MET A 361 -27.90 47.79 -33.41
N LEU A 362 -29.14 47.86 -33.91
CA LEU A 362 -29.95 46.67 -34.19
C LEU A 362 -29.34 45.81 -35.32
N SER A 363 -28.74 46.45 -36.35
CA SER A 363 -28.00 45.74 -37.39
C SER A 363 -26.81 44.98 -36.81
N LEU A 364 -25.99 45.66 -36.00
CA LEU A 364 -24.81 45.05 -35.39
C LEU A 364 -25.19 43.93 -34.40
N ASP A 365 -26.23 44.12 -33.58
CA ASP A 365 -26.73 43.07 -32.68
C ASP A 365 -27.15 41.81 -33.48
N SER A 366 -27.83 41.99 -34.63
CA SER A 366 -28.23 40.89 -35.50
C SER A 366 -27.04 40.23 -36.22
N GLU A 367 -26.05 41.00 -36.65
CA GLU A 367 -24.82 40.50 -37.28
C GLU A 367 -23.96 39.71 -36.28
N GLU A 368 -23.85 40.20 -35.03
CA GLU A 368 -23.17 39.51 -33.92
C GLU A 368 -23.81 38.14 -33.66
N GLU A 369 -25.14 38.09 -33.52
CA GLU A 369 -25.87 36.85 -33.24
C GLU A 369 -25.71 35.83 -34.36
N ALA A 370 -25.84 36.26 -35.62
CA ALA A 370 -25.65 35.40 -36.78
C ALA A 370 -24.21 34.87 -36.90
N LEU A 371 -23.22 35.74 -36.68
CA LEU A 371 -21.82 35.36 -36.75
C LEU A 371 -21.43 34.41 -35.62
N ARG A 372 -21.90 34.67 -34.40
CA ARG A 372 -21.70 33.79 -33.25
C ARG A 372 -22.28 32.40 -33.46
N ALA A 373 -23.52 32.31 -33.96
CA ALA A 373 -24.14 31.03 -34.30
C ALA A 373 -23.32 30.25 -35.35
N LYS A 374 -22.72 30.97 -36.32
CA LYS A 374 -21.85 30.38 -37.34
C LYS A 374 -20.52 29.88 -36.77
N ILE A 375 -19.91 30.62 -35.84
CA ILE A 375 -18.69 30.21 -35.11
C ILE A 375 -18.97 28.97 -34.25
N GLU A 376 -20.08 28.94 -33.49
CA GLU A 376 -20.42 27.82 -32.60
C GLU A 376 -20.81 26.54 -33.35
N SER A 377 -21.36 26.68 -34.56
CA SER A 377 -21.71 25.54 -35.43
C SER A 377 -20.56 25.06 -36.31
N ASP A 378 -19.42 25.78 -36.33
CA ASP A 378 -18.27 25.45 -37.15
C ASP A 378 -17.70 24.07 -36.81
N LYS A 379 -17.52 23.26 -37.85
CA LYS A 379 -17.05 21.87 -37.73
C LYS A 379 -15.59 21.81 -37.28
N THR A 380 -14.74 22.69 -37.80
CA THR A 380 -13.31 22.75 -37.48
C THR A 380 -13.10 23.10 -36.01
N MET A 381 -13.90 24.02 -35.48
CA MET A 381 -13.86 24.39 -34.07
C MET A 381 -14.25 23.23 -33.14
N LYS A 382 -15.29 22.46 -33.50
CA LYS A 382 -15.70 21.27 -32.74
C LYS A 382 -14.64 20.18 -32.78
N GLU A 383 -14.13 19.86 -33.97
CA GLU A 383 -13.09 18.85 -34.15
C GLU A 383 -11.81 19.21 -33.38
N LYS A 384 -11.39 20.48 -33.43
CA LYS A 384 -10.25 20.97 -32.66
C LYS A 384 -10.44 20.76 -31.16
N LYS A 385 -11.59 21.17 -30.60
CA LYS A 385 -11.90 21.01 -29.18
C LYS A 385 -11.96 19.55 -28.75
N GLU A 386 -12.52 18.68 -29.58
CA GLU A 386 -12.58 17.23 -29.33
C GLU A 386 -11.17 16.64 -29.26
N LEU A 387 -10.30 16.98 -30.22
CA LEU A 387 -8.91 16.53 -30.24
C LEU A 387 -8.09 17.10 -29.07
N GLU A 388 -8.29 18.36 -28.67
CA GLU A 388 -7.65 18.94 -27.49
C GLU A 388 -8.06 18.21 -26.20
N CYS A 389 -9.35 17.86 -26.07
CA CYS A 389 -9.86 17.09 -24.95
C CYS A 389 -9.30 15.66 -24.93
N GLU A 390 -9.24 15.00 -26.09
CA GLU A 390 -8.62 13.67 -26.24
C GLU A 390 -7.12 13.71 -25.93
N HIS A 391 -6.42 14.74 -26.39
CA HIS A 391 -5.01 14.96 -26.09
C HIS A 391 -4.76 15.13 -24.59
N ALA A 392 -5.56 15.93 -23.90
CA ALA A 392 -5.44 16.13 -22.46
C ALA A 392 -5.67 14.83 -21.66
N LYS A 393 -6.63 14.00 -22.10
CA LYS A 393 -6.89 12.68 -21.50
C LYS A 393 -5.70 11.73 -21.71
N LEU A 394 -5.19 11.65 -22.94
CA LEU A 394 -4.02 10.82 -23.24
C LEU A 394 -2.80 11.26 -22.43
N PHE A 395 -2.57 12.56 -22.32
CA PHE A 395 -1.45 13.10 -21.53
C PHE A 395 -1.54 12.67 -20.07
N SER A 396 -2.72 12.80 -19.44
CA SER A 396 -2.94 12.33 -18.07
C SER A 396 -2.76 10.82 -17.92
N GLU A 397 -3.17 10.02 -18.91
CA GLU A 397 -2.96 8.56 -18.88
C GLU A 397 -1.48 8.19 -19.05
N ILE A 398 -0.73 8.93 -19.87
CA ILE A 398 0.72 8.78 -20.02
C ILE A 398 1.40 9.08 -18.68
N GLU A 399 1.10 10.21 -18.03
CA GLU A 399 1.70 10.58 -16.74
C GLU A 399 1.43 9.53 -15.66
N SER A 400 0.18 9.04 -15.57
CA SER A 400 -0.19 7.97 -14.63
C SER A 400 0.63 6.70 -14.89
N GLN A 401 0.72 6.29 -16.15
CA GLN A 401 1.42 5.06 -16.51
C GLN A 401 2.95 5.18 -16.33
N GLU A 402 3.52 6.36 -16.54
CA GLU A 402 4.93 6.67 -16.24
C GLU A 402 5.21 6.57 -14.74
N SER A 403 4.29 7.07 -13.91
CA SER A 403 4.38 6.95 -12.45
C SER A 403 4.39 5.49 -12.01
N ASP A 404 3.48 4.67 -12.53
CA ASP A 404 3.38 3.24 -12.19
C ASP A 404 4.66 2.48 -12.57
N VAL A 405 5.19 2.72 -13.77
CA VAL A 405 6.47 2.12 -14.21
C VAL A 405 7.61 2.54 -13.29
N SER A 406 7.68 3.83 -12.95
CA SER A 406 8.75 4.36 -12.10
C SER A 406 8.66 3.86 -10.64
N GLU A 407 7.46 3.60 -10.14
CA GLU A 407 7.24 2.93 -8.85
C GLU A 407 7.67 1.46 -8.90
N GLY A 408 7.30 0.73 -9.96
CA GLY A 408 7.76 -0.64 -10.19
C GLY A 408 9.28 -0.74 -10.19
N GLU A 409 9.98 0.16 -10.89
CA GLU A 409 11.44 0.20 -10.92
C GLU A 409 12.07 0.48 -9.54
N ARG A 410 11.45 1.36 -8.74
CA ARG A 410 11.87 1.60 -7.35
C ARG A 410 11.69 0.35 -6.49
N SER A 411 10.56 -0.33 -6.65
CA SER A 411 10.25 -1.58 -5.96
C SER A 411 11.27 -2.68 -6.28
N ILE A 412 11.66 -2.82 -7.56
CA ILE A 412 12.73 -3.74 -7.97
C ILE A 412 14.05 -3.43 -7.28
N ARG A 413 14.50 -2.16 -7.27
CA ARG A 413 15.75 -1.77 -6.59
C ARG A 413 15.73 -2.09 -5.09
N SER A 414 14.59 -1.86 -4.43
CA SER A 414 14.42 -2.22 -3.02
C SER A 414 14.53 -3.74 -2.81
N MET A 415 13.83 -4.53 -3.62
CA MET A 415 13.90 -5.99 -3.55
C MET A 415 15.31 -6.52 -3.81
N GLU A 416 16.07 -5.91 -4.73
CA GLU A 416 17.47 -6.27 -4.97
C GLU A 416 18.36 -6.03 -3.75
N GLN A 417 18.14 -4.93 -3.03
CA GLN A 417 18.85 -4.65 -1.79
C GLN A 417 18.49 -5.66 -0.69
N ASP A 418 17.21 -6.01 -0.57
CA ASP A 418 16.74 -7.00 0.39
C ASP A 418 17.30 -8.39 0.11
N ILE A 419 17.33 -8.80 -1.17
CA ILE A 419 17.95 -10.05 -1.61
C ILE A 419 19.44 -10.08 -1.21
N LYS A 420 20.21 -9.00 -1.49
CA LYS A 420 21.62 -8.92 -1.09
C LYS A 420 21.81 -9.07 0.42
N SER A 421 21.04 -8.33 1.20
CA SER A 421 21.11 -8.37 2.67
C SER A 421 20.83 -9.77 3.21
N ARG A 422 19.78 -10.41 2.70
CA ARG A 422 19.39 -11.78 3.08
C ARG A 422 20.41 -12.82 2.65
N MET A 423 21.06 -12.64 1.50
CA MET A 423 22.17 -13.49 1.07
C MET A 423 23.36 -13.40 2.01
N THR A 424 23.75 -12.20 2.45
CA THR A 424 24.84 -12.05 3.45
C THR A 424 24.50 -12.73 4.77
N ILE A 425 23.24 -12.64 5.22
CA ILE A 425 22.77 -13.39 6.41
C ILE A 425 22.88 -14.89 6.18
N LEU A 426 22.50 -15.37 5.00
CA LEU A 426 22.57 -16.79 4.63
C LEU A 426 24.03 -17.28 4.59
N GLU A 427 24.95 -16.55 3.95
CA GLU A 427 26.39 -16.86 3.94
C GLU A 427 26.96 -17.06 5.35
N GLY A 428 26.63 -16.14 6.28
CA GLY A 428 27.06 -16.25 7.68
C GLY A 428 26.52 -17.52 8.37
N LYS A 429 25.27 -17.89 8.09
CA LYS A 429 24.66 -19.11 8.65
C LYS A 429 25.23 -20.39 8.03
N LEU A 430 25.40 -20.45 6.71
CA LEU A 430 25.95 -21.60 6.01
C LEU A 430 27.41 -21.86 6.42
N SER A 431 28.18 -20.79 6.63
CA SER A 431 29.57 -20.93 7.06
C SER A 431 29.69 -21.59 8.45
N GLY A 432 28.76 -21.28 9.36
CA GLY A 432 28.66 -21.94 10.66
C GLY A 432 28.17 -23.41 10.61
N ILE A 433 27.55 -23.85 9.51
CA ILE A 433 27.07 -25.23 9.32
C ILE A 433 28.17 -26.11 8.71
N GLY A 434 28.83 -25.59 7.67
CA GLY A 434 29.87 -26.30 6.93
C GLY A 434 31.25 -26.27 7.60
N ASN A 435 31.55 -25.30 8.49
CA ASN A 435 32.91 -24.93 8.89
C ASN A 435 33.79 -24.43 7.71
N TYR A 436 33.17 -23.92 6.66
CA TYR A 436 33.83 -23.37 5.47
C TYR A 436 33.30 -21.96 5.21
N ASN A 437 34.08 -21.10 4.55
CA ASN A 437 33.59 -19.79 4.10
C ASN A 437 32.72 -19.99 2.86
N VAL A 438 31.41 -19.83 3.00
CA VAL A 438 30.49 -19.90 1.86
C VAL A 438 30.24 -18.49 1.32
N LYS A 439 30.49 -18.29 0.02
CA LYS A 439 30.14 -17.06 -0.69
C LYS A 439 29.08 -17.36 -1.74
N ILE A 440 27.98 -16.62 -1.75
CA ILE A 440 26.87 -16.83 -2.67
C ILE A 440 26.99 -15.86 -3.87
N ILE A 441 26.94 -16.40 -5.08
CA ILE A 441 26.83 -15.61 -6.33
C ILE A 441 25.39 -15.73 -6.87
N TYR A 442 24.81 -14.61 -7.29
CA TYR A 442 23.43 -14.57 -7.80
C TYR A 442 23.23 -13.67 -9.03
#